data_AF-A0A1L8D8G4-F1
#
_entry.id   AF-A0A1L8D8G4-F1
#
_cell.length_a   1.000
_cell.length_b   1.000
_cell.length_c   1.000
_cell.angle_alpha   90.00
_cell.angle_beta   90.00
_cell.angle_gamma   90.00
#
_symmetry.space_group_name_H-M   'P 1'
#
loop_
_entity.id
_entity.type
_entity.pdbx_description
1 polymer ?
#
loop_
_entity_poly.entity_id
_entity_poly.type
_entity_poly.pdbx_seq_one_letter_code
_entity_poly.pdbx_strand_id
1 'polypeptide(L)'
;KVSSGNFSEYITLVIPGNFPSPESAENVLLGSDSYIVHQVPVSEFLAPEFLEAYVKKGHFYGLSLRQETESECSVAVTPKGFLSIALNKDAFEAIQLTGKPIQTSRKFKDRYLCEINLKDAALLRDTAQRKIILNALS
;
A
#
# COMPACT_ATOMS: atom_id res chain seq x y z
N LYS A 1 1.02 14.94 18.13
CA LYS A 1 0.72 15.04 16.68
C LYS A 1 1.23 13.75 16.05
N VAL A 2 0.33 12.83 15.70
CA VAL A 2 0.74 11.56 15.07
C VAL A 2 1.37 11.90 13.71
N SER A 3 2.54 11.33 13.44
CA SER A 3 3.28 11.53 12.19
C SER A 3 2.45 11.01 11.01
N SER A 4 2.67 11.59 9.83
CA SER A 4 1.95 11.36 8.57
C SER A 4 2.10 9.95 7.95
N GLY A 5 2.34 8.92 8.76
CA GLY A 5 2.50 7.54 8.31
C GLY A 5 1.16 6.89 7.97
N ASN A 6 1.10 6.15 6.86
CA ASN A 6 -0.12 5.46 6.43
C ASN A 6 -0.33 4.11 7.15
N PHE A 7 0.74 3.51 7.67
CA PHE A 7 0.74 2.17 8.25
C PHE A 7 1.43 2.20 9.61
N SER A 8 0.91 1.43 10.56
CA SER A 8 1.49 1.26 11.89
C SER A 8 1.41 -0.21 12.26
N GLU A 9 2.53 -0.81 12.66
CA GLU A 9 2.58 -2.22 13.05
C GLU A 9 2.09 -2.41 14.49
N TYR A 10 2.45 -1.48 15.39
CA TYR A 10 2.01 -1.48 16.79
C TYR A 10 1.66 -0.06 17.22
N ILE A 11 0.64 0.05 18.07
CA ILE A 11 0.29 1.28 18.78
C ILE A 11 0.34 0.96 20.26
N THR A 12 1.28 1.59 20.99
CA THR A 12 1.43 1.42 22.43
C THR A 12 0.85 2.62 23.16
N LEU A 13 -0.09 2.39 24.06
CA LEU A 13 -0.69 3.41 24.91
C LEU A 13 -0.17 3.26 26.35
N VAL A 14 0.48 4.30 26.87
CA VAL A 14 0.96 4.35 28.26
C VAL A 14 0.17 5.41 29.00
N ILE A 15 -0.51 5.03 30.08
CA ILE A 15 -1.39 5.93 30.83
C ILE A 15 -0.95 5.98 32.29
N PRO A 16 -0.41 7.10 32.76
CA PRO A 16 -0.08 7.28 34.17
C PRO A 16 -1.33 7.70 34.98
N GLY A 17 -1.59 7.05 36.11
CA GLY A 17 -2.66 7.41 37.06
C GLY A 17 -3.86 6.46 37.09
N ASN A 18 -4.95 6.87 37.76
CA ASN A 18 -6.16 6.07 37.95
C ASN A 18 -7.04 6.12 36.70
N PHE A 19 -7.02 5.06 35.89
CA PHE A 19 -7.66 4.98 34.59
C PHE A 19 -9.19 4.84 34.72
N PRO A 20 -10.01 5.62 33.97
CA PRO A 20 -11.43 5.29 33.81
C PRO A 20 -11.58 3.91 33.12
N SER A 21 -12.67 3.19 33.35
CA SER A 21 -12.76 1.74 33.04
C SER A 21 -12.28 1.33 31.63
N PRO A 22 -11.65 0.14 31.50
CA PRO A 22 -11.17 -0.46 30.24
C PRO A 22 -12.17 -0.39 29.08
N GLU A 23 -13.46 -0.50 29.41
CA GLU A 23 -14.58 -0.48 28.48
C GLU A 23 -14.58 0.74 27.55
N SER A 24 -14.14 1.90 28.02
CA SER A 24 -14.05 3.12 27.19
C SER A 24 -12.94 3.07 26.15
N ALA A 25 -11.81 2.41 26.44
CA ALA A 25 -10.71 2.21 25.50
C ALA A 25 -10.92 0.99 24.60
N GLU A 26 -11.52 -0.08 25.11
CA GLU A 26 -11.87 -1.27 24.33
C GLU A 26 -12.82 -0.91 23.18
N ASN A 27 -13.85 -0.10 23.44
CA ASN A 27 -14.78 0.36 22.40
C ASN A 27 -14.10 1.15 21.27
N VAL A 28 -12.99 1.85 21.54
CA VAL A 28 -12.21 2.55 20.52
C VAL A 28 -11.36 1.58 19.70
N LEU A 29 -10.87 0.49 20.31
CA LEU A 29 -10.03 -0.52 19.66
C LEU A 29 -10.85 -1.55 18.85
N LEU A 30 -12.09 -1.81 19.26
CA LEU A 30 -12.98 -2.79 18.63
C LEU A 30 -13.58 -2.33 17.28
N GLY A 31 -13.40 -1.07 16.90
CA GLY A 31 -14.02 -0.50 15.69
C GLY A 31 -13.27 -0.74 14.37
N SER A 32 -12.18 -1.52 14.36
CA SER A 32 -11.30 -1.66 13.21
C SER A 32 -11.11 -3.13 12.81
N ASP A 33 -11.92 -3.59 11.86
CA ASP A 33 -11.70 -4.87 11.19
C ASP A 33 -10.53 -4.75 10.20
N SER A 34 -9.61 -5.71 10.27
CA SER A 34 -8.53 -5.86 9.29
C SER A 34 -8.53 -7.27 8.73
N TYR A 35 -8.21 -7.40 7.45
CA TYR A 35 -8.33 -8.65 6.72
C TYR A 35 -6.97 -9.05 6.16
N ILE A 36 -6.64 -10.33 6.29
CA ILE A 36 -5.50 -10.95 5.62
C ILE A 36 -6.05 -11.77 4.46
N VAL A 37 -5.63 -11.42 3.25
CA VAL A 37 -6.02 -12.14 2.03
C VAL A 37 -4.75 -12.69 1.38
N HIS A 38 -4.81 -13.94 0.95
CA HIS A 38 -3.67 -14.64 0.36
C HIS A 38 -3.74 -14.58 -1.17
N GLN A 39 -2.56 -14.49 -1.81
CA GLN A 39 -2.39 -14.61 -3.25
C GLN A 39 -3.25 -13.64 -4.09
N VAL A 40 -3.41 -12.41 -3.62
CA VAL A 40 -4.12 -11.36 -4.37
C VAL A 40 -3.20 -10.84 -5.49
N PRO A 41 -3.59 -10.96 -6.78
CA PRO A 41 -2.86 -10.34 -7.87
C PRO A 41 -2.86 -8.82 -7.74
N VAL A 42 -1.73 -8.17 -8.03
CA VAL A 42 -1.61 -6.70 -7.91
C VAL A 42 -2.51 -5.98 -8.92
N SER A 43 -2.81 -6.61 -10.05
CA SER A 43 -3.73 -6.11 -11.08
C SER A 43 -5.17 -5.94 -10.59
N GLU A 44 -5.62 -6.68 -9.56
CA GLU A 44 -6.97 -6.53 -8.98
C GLU A 44 -7.20 -5.13 -8.39
N PHE A 45 -6.13 -4.44 -7.93
CA PHE A 45 -6.23 -3.06 -7.45
C PHE A 45 -6.52 -2.04 -8.58
N LEU A 46 -6.46 -2.47 -9.84
CA LEU A 46 -6.82 -1.68 -11.01
C LEU A 46 -8.19 -2.06 -11.58
N ALA A 47 -8.85 -3.09 -11.03
CA ALA A 47 -10.18 -3.50 -11.45
C ALA A 47 -11.16 -2.32 -11.30
N PRO A 48 -11.99 -2.01 -12.31
CA PRO A 48 -12.96 -0.91 -12.24
C PRO A 48 -13.84 -1.00 -10.99
N GLU A 49 -14.27 -2.21 -10.63
CA GLU A 49 -15.10 -2.50 -9.47
C GLU A 49 -14.40 -2.10 -8.17
N PHE A 50 -13.12 -2.44 -8.03
CA PHE A 50 -12.31 -2.06 -6.87
C PHE A 50 -12.16 -0.54 -6.77
N LEU A 51 -11.86 0.11 -7.89
CA LEU A 51 -11.65 1.56 -7.95
C LEU A 51 -12.92 2.33 -7.59
N GLU A 52 -14.06 1.93 -8.14
CA GLU A 52 -15.36 2.55 -7.87
C GLU A 52 -15.82 2.30 -6.43
N ALA A 53 -15.60 1.11 -5.89
CA ALA A 53 -16.08 0.74 -4.56
C ALA A 53 -15.21 1.35 -3.44
N TYR A 54 -13.88 1.31 -3.58
CA TYR A 54 -12.97 1.59 -2.47
C TYR A 54 -12.13 2.85 -2.66
N VAL A 55 -11.64 3.11 -3.87
CA VAL A 55 -10.72 4.23 -4.13
C VAL A 55 -11.46 5.56 -4.29
N LYS A 56 -12.62 5.55 -4.97
CA LYS A 56 -13.41 6.76 -5.22
C LYS A 56 -14.34 7.13 -4.07
N LYS A 57 -14.91 6.13 -3.39
CA LYS A 57 -15.92 6.34 -2.33
C LYS A 57 -15.35 6.42 -0.92
N GLY A 58 -14.05 6.13 -0.73
CA GLY A 58 -13.46 6.12 0.60
C GLY A 58 -11.93 6.08 0.62
N HIS A 59 -11.42 5.48 1.69
CA HIS A 59 -10.00 5.27 1.93
C HIS A 59 -9.73 3.77 2.02
N PHE A 60 -8.82 3.27 1.18
CA PHE A 60 -8.38 1.89 1.22
C PHE A 60 -6.93 1.83 1.70
N TYR A 61 -6.65 0.83 2.54
CA TYR A 61 -5.32 0.54 3.06
C TYR A 61 -5.00 -0.89 2.67
N GLY A 62 -3.86 -1.10 2.02
CA GLY A 62 -3.35 -2.42 1.67
C GLY A 62 -1.85 -2.46 1.85
N LEU A 63 -1.33 -3.56 2.37
CA LEU A 63 0.10 -3.79 2.53
C LEU A 63 0.39 -5.27 2.27
N SER A 64 1.38 -5.55 1.43
CA SER A 64 1.90 -6.91 1.26
C SER A 64 2.50 -7.40 2.57
N LEU A 65 2.00 -8.51 3.09
CA LEU A 65 2.50 -9.14 4.31
C LEU A 65 3.60 -10.16 3.97
N ARG A 66 4.57 -10.28 4.87
CA ARG A 66 5.76 -11.15 4.80
C ARG A 66 6.72 -10.77 3.68
N GLN A 67 7.76 -10.04 4.08
CA GLN A 67 8.99 -9.96 3.32
C GLN A 67 10.04 -10.72 4.13
N GLU A 68 10.49 -11.87 3.65
CA GLU A 68 11.52 -12.66 4.34
C GLU A 68 12.86 -11.90 4.37
N THR A 69 13.06 -11.01 3.39
CA THR A 69 14.24 -10.14 3.34
C THR A 69 13.88 -8.71 2.97
N GLU A 70 14.67 -7.74 3.45
CA GLU A 70 14.58 -6.32 3.05
C GLU A 70 14.77 -6.10 1.53
N SER A 71 15.18 -7.13 0.77
CA SER A 71 15.37 -7.12 -0.68
C SER A 71 14.14 -7.54 -1.49
N GLU A 72 13.09 -8.04 -0.83
CA GLU A 72 11.90 -8.49 -1.54
C GLU A 72 11.03 -7.31 -2.01
N CYS A 73 10.27 -7.58 -3.08
CA CYS A 73 9.30 -6.63 -3.59
C CYS A 73 8.18 -6.42 -2.58
N SER A 74 7.76 -5.18 -2.36
CA SER A 74 6.59 -4.85 -1.55
C SER A 74 5.58 -4.06 -2.34
N VAL A 75 4.32 -4.23 -1.95
CA VAL A 75 3.18 -3.52 -2.52
C VAL A 75 2.41 -2.86 -1.39
N ALA A 76 2.03 -1.61 -1.58
CA ALA A 76 1.17 -0.88 -0.67
C ALA A 76 0.11 -0.10 -1.44
N VAL A 77 -1.12 -0.08 -0.93
CA VAL A 77 -2.17 0.84 -1.36
C VAL A 77 -2.42 1.83 -0.24
N THR A 78 -2.24 3.11 -0.55
CA THR A 78 -2.37 4.19 0.41
C THR A 78 -3.79 4.80 0.37
N PRO A 79 -4.28 5.39 1.48
CA PRO A 79 -5.60 6.02 1.53
C PRO A 79 -5.73 7.22 0.58
N LYS A 80 -4.60 7.75 0.10
CA LYS A 80 -4.57 8.80 -0.93
C LYS A 80 -4.96 8.27 -2.31
N GLY A 81 -4.99 6.96 -2.50
CA GLY A 81 -5.30 6.32 -3.78
C GLY A 81 -4.04 6.08 -4.63
N PHE A 82 -2.89 5.82 -4.00
CA PHE A 82 -1.69 5.40 -4.71
C PHE A 82 -1.43 3.93 -4.47
N LEU A 83 -1.16 3.19 -5.55
CA LEU A 83 -0.55 1.88 -5.55
C LEU A 83 0.97 2.06 -5.67
N SER A 84 1.68 1.79 -4.58
CA SER A 84 3.12 1.93 -4.46
C SER A 84 3.77 0.54 -4.48
N ILE A 85 4.69 0.33 -5.42
CA ILE A 85 5.37 -0.95 -5.62
C ILE A 85 6.87 -0.69 -5.48
N ALA A 86 7.46 -1.21 -4.41
CA ALA A 86 8.88 -1.12 -4.17
C ALA A 86 9.56 -2.41 -4.66
N LEU A 87 10.42 -2.29 -5.66
CA LEU A 87 11.02 -3.39 -6.39
C LEU A 87 12.52 -3.45 -6.13
N ASN A 88 13.09 -4.64 -6.29
CA ASN A 88 14.52 -4.78 -6.52
C ASN A 88 14.85 -4.45 -7.99
N LYS A 89 16.15 -4.37 -8.31
CA LYS A 89 16.64 -4.03 -9.65
C LYS A 89 16.11 -4.96 -10.73
N ASP A 90 16.27 -6.27 -10.53
CA ASP A 90 15.91 -7.27 -11.54
C ASP A 90 14.41 -7.20 -11.90
N ALA A 91 13.55 -7.07 -10.88
CA ALA A 91 12.12 -6.91 -11.08
C ALA A 91 11.78 -5.56 -11.73
N PHE A 92 12.47 -4.48 -11.36
CA PHE A 92 12.26 -3.16 -11.97
C PHE A 92 12.64 -3.15 -13.46
N GLU A 93 13.77 -3.77 -13.82
CA GLU A 93 14.21 -3.87 -15.22
C GLU A 93 13.31 -4.79 -16.06
N ALA A 94 12.67 -5.78 -15.43
CA ALA A 94 11.72 -6.67 -16.09
C ALA A 94 10.37 -6.00 -16.37
N ILE A 95 9.92 -5.08 -15.51
CA ILE A 95 8.63 -4.41 -15.69
C ILE A 95 8.78 -3.08 -16.44
N GLN A 96 7.89 -2.82 -17.40
CA GLN A 96 7.93 -1.60 -18.21
C GLN A 96 7.23 -0.42 -17.51
N LEU A 97 7.47 -0.25 -16.21
CA LEU A 97 6.91 0.84 -15.42
C LEU A 97 7.94 1.93 -15.15
N THR A 98 7.48 3.18 -15.10
CA THR A 98 8.30 4.29 -14.63
C THR A 98 8.41 4.23 -13.11
N GLY A 99 9.63 4.35 -12.59
CA GLY A 99 9.91 4.38 -11.16
C GLY A 99 11.12 5.23 -10.83
N LYS A 100 11.29 5.55 -9.55
CA LYS A 100 12.42 6.32 -9.02
C LYS A 100 13.25 5.47 -8.07
N PRO A 101 14.58 5.63 -8.03
CA PRO A 101 15.40 4.93 -7.05
C PRO A 101 15.02 5.38 -5.63
N ILE A 102 15.01 4.46 -4.68
CA ILE A 102 14.79 4.74 -3.25
C ILE A 102 16.03 4.38 -2.44
N GLN A 103 16.43 5.30 -1.56
CA GLN A 103 17.53 5.06 -0.63
C GLN A 103 17.00 4.26 0.57
N THR A 104 17.62 3.11 0.83
CA THR A 104 17.41 2.37 2.07
C THR A 104 18.60 2.59 3.01
N SER A 105 18.35 2.54 4.32
CA SER A 105 19.34 2.91 5.36
C SER A 105 20.56 2.00 5.44
N ARG A 106 20.56 0.85 4.75
CA ARG A 106 21.64 -0.13 4.74
C ARG A 106 22.07 -0.38 3.29
N LYS A 107 23.25 0.13 2.92
CA LYS A 107 24.00 -0.13 1.66
C LYS A 107 23.14 -0.26 0.41
N PHE A 108 23.17 0.77 -0.45
CA PHE A 108 22.74 0.78 -1.87
C PHE A 108 22.40 -0.59 -2.46
N LYS A 109 21.22 -1.12 -2.12
CA LYS A 109 20.55 -2.11 -2.95
C LYS A 109 19.72 -1.27 -3.89
N ASP A 110 20.01 -1.37 -5.19
CA ASP A 110 19.27 -0.74 -6.29
C ASP A 110 17.78 -1.10 -6.14
N ARG A 111 17.03 -0.27 -5.41
CA ARG A 111 15.60 -0.41 -5.18
C ARG A 111 14.89 0.72 -5.87
N TYR A 112 13.75 0.41 -6.46
CA TYR A 112 12.96 1.35 -7.24
C TYR A 112 11.54 1.38 -6.70
N LEU A 113 10.97 2.58 -6.62
CA LEU A 113 9.59 2.79 -6.26
C LEU A 113 8.81 3.21 -7.50
N CYS A 114 7.88 2.37 -7.92
CA CYS A 114 6.85 2.68 -8.90
C CYS A 114 5.58 3.12 -8.17
N GLU A 115 5.03 4.27 -8.55
CA GLU A 115 3.79 4.78 -7.95
C GLU A 115 2.74 4.98 -9.04
N ILE A 116 1.59 4.34 -8.88
CA ILE A 116 0.45 4.46 -9.78
C ILE A 116 -0.65 5.21 -9.04
N ASN A 117 -1.11 6.33 -9.59
CA ASN A 117 -2.24 7.07 -9.05
C ASN A 117 -3.55 6.42 -9.50
N LEU A 118 -4.22 5.71 -8.59
CA LEU A 118 -5.49 5.01 -8.83
C LEU A 118 -6.66 5.97 -9.03
N LYS A 119 -6.50 7.26 -8.69
CA LYS A 119 -7.51 8.31 -8.89
C LYS A 119 -7.32 9.07 -10.19
N ASP A 120 -6.25 8.81 -10.93
CA ASP A 120 -6.00 9.50 -12.19
C ASP A 120 -7.00 9.09 -13.27
N ALA A 121 -7.90 10.00 -13.61
CA ALA A 121 -8.92 9.77 -14.63
C ALA A 121 -8.31 9.52 -16.02
N ALA A 122 -7.09 10.02 -16.30
CA ALA A 122 -6.40 9.73 -17.54
C ALA A 122 -6.00 8.25 -17.62
N LEU A 123 -5.47 7.69 -16.53
CA LEU A 123 -5.12 6.27 -16.44
C LEU A 123 -6.36 5.34 -16.56
N LEU A 124 -7.54 5.82 -16.16
CA LEU A 124 -8.79 5.09 -16.33
C LEU A 124 -9.35 5.16 -17.76
N ARG A 125 -9.03 6.21 -18.52
CA ARG A 125 -9.54 6.45 -19.89
C ARG A 125 -8.56 6.00 -20.97
N ASP A 126 -7.25 6.11 -20.72
CA ASP A 126 -6.20 5.73 -21.63
C ASP A 126 -6.02 4.20 -21.64
N THR A 127 -6.60 3.57 -22.64
CA THR A 127 -6.54 2.13 -22.85
C THR A 127 -5.13 1.62 -23.12
N ALA A 128 -4.23 2.44 -23.68
CA ALA A 128 -2.86 2.02 -23.98
C ALA A 128 -2.00 2.03 -22.72
N GLN A 129 -2.01 3.13 -21.96
CA GLN A 129 -1.27 3.23 -20.71
C GLN A 129 -1.79 2.21 -19.68
N ARG A 130 -3.11 2.07 -19.56
CA ARG A 130 -3.74 1.06 -18.70
C ARG A 130 -3.30 -0.36 -19.07
N LYS A 131 -3.22 -0.68 -20.37
CA LYS A 131 -2.80 -2.00 -20.86
C LYS A 131 -1.34 -2.30 -20.53
N ILE A 132 -0.45 -1.31 -20.67
CA ILE A 132 0.97 -1.45 -20.28
C ILE A 132 1.07 -1.78 -18.79
N ILE A 133 0.33 -1.04 -17.96
CA ILE A 133 0.34 -1.24 -16.50
C ILE A 133 -0.24 -2.61 -16.13
N LEU A 134 -1.37 -3.01 -16.73
CA LEU A 134 -1.95 -4.33 -16.47
C LEU A 134 -0.99 -5.46 -16.87
N ASN A 135 -0.34 -5.35 -18.03
CA ASN A 135 0.66 -6.33 -18.47
C ASN A 135 1.87 -6.40 -17.53
N ALA A 136 2.28 -5.28 -16.94
CA ALA A 136 3.38 -5.25 -15.98
C ALA A 136 3.02 -5.87 -14.61
N LEU A 137 1.73 -6.02 -14.31
CA LEU A 137 1.20 -6.47 -13.02
C LEU A 137 0.45 -7.82 -13.09
N SER A 138 0.42 -8.45 -14.28
CA SER A 138 -0.16 -9.76 -14.54
C SER A 138 0.90 -10.84 -14.38
#